data_AF-A0A7C0YTS1-F1
#
_entry.id   AF-A0A7C0YTS1-F1
#
_cell.length_a   1.000
_cell.length_b   1.000
_cell.length_c   1.000
_cell.angle_alpha   90.00
_cell.angle_beta   90.00
_cell.angle_gamma   90.00
#
_symmetry.space_group_name_H-M   'P 1'
#
loop_
_entity.id
_entity.type
_entity.pdbx_description
1 polymer ?
#
loop_
_entity_poly.entity_id
_entity_poly.type
_entity_poly.pdbx_seq_one_letter_code
_entity_poly.pdbx_strand_id
1 'polypeptide(L)'
;MGDTRTLYLLLTITFLAFITSLYLPVNSEYSIALFTTISLPVVYTARYFSKASVGEEDLTFFRVVSKKESIVKDVVAVLTAFLIGYIVYVATSRDMTTEGLYLYTVAFAIVLLLRYLVAVWYKAGVNVVDVDNPFIALVVSMAFALIGFVIEWFIFVGI
;
A
#
# COMPACT_ATOMS: atom_id res chain seq x y z
N MET A 1 10.32 10.22 12.28
CA MET A 1 10.76 9.19 11.32
C MET A 1 9.56 8.61 10.56
N GLY A 2 9.02 9.34 9.57
CA GLY A 2 7.77 8.94 8.87
C GLY A 2 7.57 9.52 7.48
N ASP A 3 8.23 10.63 7.15
CA ASP A 3 7.90 11.41 5.94
C ASP A 3 8.53 10.83 4.67
N THR A 4 9.81 10.43 4.71
CA THR A 4 10.51 9.89 3.52
C THR A 4 9.88 8.59 3.01
N ARG A 5 9.51 7.64 3.88
CA ARG A 5 8.85 6.39 3.45
C ARG A 5 7.49 6.64 2.79
N THR A 6 6.75 7.61 3.31
CA THR A 6 5.46 8.02 2.77
C THR A 6 5.64 8.65 1.39
N LEU A 7 6.70 9.45 1.21
CA LEU A 7 7.08 10.02 -0.08
C LEU A 7 7.40 8.92 -1.12
N TYR A 8 8.21 7.93 -0.76
CA TYR A 8 8.53 6.82 -1.66
C TYR A 8 7.27 6.07 -2.10
N LEU A 9 6.38 5.77 -1.17
CA LEU A 9 5.12 5.08 -1.46
C LEU A 9 4.23 5.93 -2.39
N LEU A 10 4.06 7.22 -2.07
CA LEU A 10 3.26 8.14 -2.86
C LEU A 10 3.79 8.25 -4.28
N LEU A 11 5.10 8.53 -4.44
CA LEU A 11 5.75 8.61 -5.75
C LEU A 11 5.61 7.32 -6.54
N THR A 12 5.82 6.16 -5.91
CA THR A 12 5.69 4.85 -6.56
C THR A 12 4.30 4.68 -7.15
N ILE A 13 3.26 5.01 -6.39
CA ILE A 13 1.89 4.77 -6.84
C ILE A 13 1.43 5.86 -7.81
N THR A 14 1.91 7.10 -7.67
CA THR A 14 1.71 8.13 -8.70
C THR A 14 2.32 7.72 -10.03
N PHE A 15 3.56 7.21 -10.04
CA PHE A 15 4.18 6.69 -11.26
C PHE A 15 3.44 5.47 -11.79
N LEU A 16 3.00 4.56 -10.93
CA LEU A 16 2.23 3.39 -11.33
C LEU A 16 0.92 3.81 -12.00
N ALA A 17 0.12 4.66 -11.34
CA ALA A 17 -1.14 5.17 -11.90
C ALA A 17 -0.91 5.85 -13.25
N PHE A 18 0.16 6.63 -13.38
CA PHE A 18 0.54 7.25 -14.65
C PHE A 18 0.85 6.21 -15.73
N ILE A 19 1.73 5.25 -15.47
CA ILE A 19 2.13 4.21 -16.44
C ILE A 19 0.90 3.36 -16.82
N THR A 20 0.12 2.93 -15.83
CA THR A 20 -1.09 2.13 -16.05
C THR A 20 -2.11 2.87 -16.89
N SER A 21 -2.32 4.18 -16.67
CA SER A 21 -3.23 4.98 -17.50
C SER A 21 -2.79 5.13 -18.96
N LEU A 22 -1.49 4.99 -19.25
CA LEU A 22 -0.95 5.11 -20.60
C LEU A 22 -1.00 3.80 -21.38
N TYR A 23 -0.72 2.67 -20.72
CA TYR A 23 -0.42 1.41 -21.40
C TYR A 23 -1.46 0.31 -21.18
N LEU A 24 -2.22 0.37 -20.08
CA LEU A 24 -3.18 -0.67 -19.72
C LEU A 24 -4.59 -0.24 -20.16
N PRO A 25 -5.31 -1.04 -20.97
CA PRO A 25 -6.67 -0.74 -21.41
C PRO A 25 -7.69 -1.02 -20.29
N VAL A 26 -7.43 -0.47 -19.11
CA VAL A 26 -8.22 -0.69 -17.90
C VAL A 26 -9.17 0.50 -17.70
N ASN A 27 -10.31 0.24 -17.06
CA ASN A 27 -11.29 1.26 -16.72
C ASN A 27 -10.64 2.46 -15.99
N SER A 28 -11.07 3.68 -16.32
CA SER A 28 -10.63 4.93 -15.69
C SER A 28 -10.70 4.90 -14.17
N GLU A 29 -11.63 4.12 -13.62
CA GLU A 29 -11.83 3.95 -12.18
C GLU A 29 -10.67 3.23 -11.48
N TYR A 30 -9.75 2.57 -12.20
CA TYR A 30 -8.61 1.88 -11.59
C TYR A 30 -7.60 2.85 -10.95
N SER A 31 -7.39 4.02 -11.53
CA SER A 31 -6.56 5.05 -10.91
C SER A 31 -7.17 5.53 -9.59
N ILE A 32 -8.49 5.65 -9.53
CA ILE A 32 -9.22 6.00 -8.30
C ILE A 32 -9.02 4.90 -7.27
N ALA A 33 -9.11 3.62 -7.65
CA ALA A 33 -8.81 2.50 -6.76
C ALA A 33 -7.38 2.54 -6.21
N LEU A 34 -6.37 2.83 -7.04
CA LEU A 34 -4.98 2.97 -6.57
C LEU A 34 -4.85 4.11 -5.54
N PHE A 35 -5.44 5.28 -5.79
CA PHE A 35 -5.33 6.40 -4.84
C PHE A 35 -6.13 6.20 -3.55
N THR A 36 -7.28 5.53 -3.60
CA THR A 36 -8.09 5.26 -2.41
C THR A 36 -7.39 4.30 -1.46
N THR A 37 -6.63 3.33 -1.99
CA THR A 37 -5.84 2.38 -1.18
C THR A 37 -4.62 3.02 -0.50
N ILE A 38 -4.12 4.16 -1.02
CA ILE A 38 -3.09 4.98 -0.35
C ILE A 38 -3.68 5.80 0.77
N SER A 39 -4.92 6.26 0.60
CA SER A 39 -5.54 7.22 1.50
C SER A 39 -5.53 6.72 2.95
N LEU A 40 -5.43 7.68 3.86
CA LEU A 40 -5.11 7.52 5.28
C LEU A 40 -5.93 6.47 6.08
N PRO A 41 -7.18 6.07 5.76
CA PRO A 41 -7.92 5.11 6.58
C PRO A 41 -7.28 3.71 6.68
N VAL A 42 -6.67 3.24 5.59
CA VAL A 42 -5.95 1.94 5.52
C VAL A 42 -4.69 1.96 6.37
N VAL A 43 -3.97 3.09 6.34
CA VAL A 43 -2.70 3.28 7.06
C VAL A 43 -2.94 3.50 8.54
N TYR A 44 -4.00 4.22 8.89
CA TYR A 44 -4.38 4.48 10.27
C TYR A 44 -4.95 3.25 10.96
N THR A 45 -5.77 2.43 10.31
CA THR A 45 -6.27 1.20 10.94
C THR A 45 -5.15 0.20 11.19
N ALA A 46 -4.24 -0.01 10.22
CA ALA A 46 -3.03 -0.80 10.43
C ALA A 46 -2.15 -0.26 11.57
N ARG A 47 -1.97 1.06 11.66
CA ARG A 47 -1.22 1.70 12.76
C ARG A 47 -1.94 1.68 14.10
N TYR A 48 -3.27 1.80 14.12
CA TYR A 48 -4.07 1.83 15.36
C TYR A 48 -4.06 0.47 16.04
N PHE A 49 -4.20 -0.62 15.27
CA PHE A 49 -4.06 -1.97 15.81
C PHE A 49 -2.61 -2.31 16.18
N SER A 50 -1.62 -1.80 15.43
CA SER A 50 -0.21 -1.96 15.76
C SER A 50 0.19 -1.22 17.04
N LYS A 51 -0.21 0.05 17.23
CA LYS A 51 0.06 0.82 18.46
C LYS A 51 -0.75 0.36 19.66
N ALA A 52 -2.00 -0.10 19.49
CA ALA A 52 -2.75 -0.70 20.60
C ALA A 52 -2.13 -2.03 21.07
N SER A 53 -1.25 -2.65 20.28
CA SER A 53 -0.52 -3.87 20.65
C SER A 53 0.88 -3.62 21.22
N VAL A 54 1.44 -2.43 21.00
CA VAL A 54 2.72 -1.97 21.54
C VAL A 54 2.40 -0.73 22.38
N GLY A 55 2.06 -0.95 23.65
CA GLY A 55 1.81 0.12 24.61
C GLY A 55 3.01 1.05 24.70
N GLU A 56 3.02 2.11 23.90
CA GLU A 56 3.83 3.31 24.11
C GLU A 56 3.16 4.18 25.18
N GLU A 57 3.03 3.63 26.39
CA GLU A 57 2.89 4.39 27.63
C GLU A 57 3.59 3.56 28.73
N ASP A 58 4.88 3.84 28.93
CA ASP A 58 5.67 3.73 30.17
C ASP A 58 5.22 2.76 31.28
N LEU A 59 4.80 1.53 30.96
CA LEU A 59 4.55 0.52 31.97
C LEU A 59 5.11 -0.84 31.55
N THR A 60 6.16 -1.20 32.27
CA THR A 60 6.73 -2.54 32.43
C THR A 60 5.65 -3.61 32.60
N PHE A 61 5.20 -4.19 31.50
CA PHE A 61 4.64 -5.54 31.49
C PHE A 61 5.15 -6.24 30.25
N PHE A 62 6.09 -7.16 30.45
CA PHE A 62 6.49 -8.17 29.47
C PHE A 62 5.26 -8.99 29.07
N ARG A 63 4.47 -8.50 28.11
CA ARG A 63 3.51 -9.34 27.40
C ARG A 63 4.23 -9.84 26.16
N VAL A 64 4.81 -11.03 26.29
CA VAL A 64 5.18 -11.85 25.13
C VAL A 64 3.88 -12.16 24.39
N VAL A 65 3.48 -11.28 23.47
CA VAL A 65 2.34 -11.53 22.60
C VAL A 65 2.71 -12.77 21.79
N SER A 66 1.92 -13.84 21.92
CA SER A 66 2.18 -15.06 21.17
C SER A 66 2.20 -14.73 19.67
N LYS A 67 3.11 -15.34 18.88
CA LYS A 67 3.18 -15.15 17.42
C LYS A 67 1.81 -15.30 16.73
N LYS A 68 0.94 -16.17 17.26
CA LYS A 68 -0.42 -16.39 16.77
C LYS A 68 -1.33 -15.17 16.98
N GLU A 69 -1.28 -14.54 18.15
CA GLU A 69 -2.12 -13.38 18.47
C GLU A 69 -1.72 -12.13 17.66
N SER A 70 -0.43 -11.98 17.35
CA SER A 70 0.06 -10.93 16.44
C SER A 70 -0.50 -11.11 15.02
N ILE A 71 -0.44 -12.33 14.47
CA ILE A 71 -0.93 -12.62 13.12
C ILE A 71 -2.43 -12.35 12.99
N VAL A 72 -3.23 -12.73 13.99
CA VAL A 72 -4.68 -12.48 13.97
C VAL A 72 -4.98 -10.98 13.94
N LYS A 73 -4.26 -10.17 14.73
CA LYS A 73 -4.42 -8.70 14.74
C LYS A 73 -4.04 -8.08 13.40
N ASP A 74 -2.96 -8.55 12.78
CA ASP A 74 -2.53 -8.07 11.47
C ASP A 74 -3.55 -8.42 10.38
N VAL A 75 -4.11 -9.63 10.39
CA VAL A 75 -5.16 -10.05 9.45
C VAL A 75 -6.42 -9.19 9.62
N VAL A 76 -6.87 -8.96 10.86
CA VAL A 76 -8.04 -8.10 11.14
C VAL A 76 -7.77 -6.66 10.68
N ALA A 77 -6.57 -6.15 10.89
CA ALA A 77 -6.20 -4.80 10.45
C ALA A 77 -6.22 -4.69 8.92
N VAL A 78 -5.68 -5.67 8.20
CA VAL A 78 -5.71 -5.70 6.73
C VAL A 78 -7.14 -5.79 6.19
N LEU A 79 -7.99 -6.64 6.79
CA LEU A 79 -9.40 -6.74 6.41
C LEU A 79 -10.17 -5.43 6.66
N THR A 80 -9.94 -4.81 7.82
CA THR A 80 -10.58 -3.53 8.16
C THR A 80 -10.14 -2.44 7.19
N ALA A 81 -8.84 -2.37 6.89
CA ALA A 81 -8.30 -1.47 5.88
C ALA A 81 -8.95 -1.70 4.51
N PHE A 82 -9.04 -2.97 4.06
CA PHE A 82 -9.68 -3.32 2.80
C PHE A 82 -11.12 -2.81 2.73
N LEU A 83 -11.93 -3.08 3.76
CA LEU A 83 -13.34 -2.69 3.83
C LEU A 83 -13.50 -1.17 3.81
N ILE A 84 -12.74 -0.44 4.62
CA ILE A 84 -12.86 1.03 4.66
C ILE A 84 -12.41 1.63 3.34
N GLY A 85 -11.30 1.17 2.78
CA GLY A 85 -10.83 1.67 1.48
C GLY A 85 -11.83 1.34 0.36
N TYR A 86 -12.52 0.20 0.43
CA TYR A 86 -13.55 -0.15 -0.55
C TYR A 86 -14.76 0.78 -0.44
N ILE A 87 -15.19 1.12 0.78
CA ILE A 87 -16.27 2.10 1.00
C ILE A 87 -15.87 3.45 0.40
N VAL A 88 -14.63 3.90 0.60
CA VAL A 88 -14.13 5.16 0.02
C VAL A 88 -14.08 5.08 -1.51
N TYR A 89 -13.63 3.96 -2.06
CA TYR A 89 -13.63 3.70 -3.51
C TYR A 89 -15.04 3.81 -4.07
N VAL A 90 -16.00 3.04 -3.55
CA VAL A 90 -17.40 3.06 -3.98
C VAL A 90 -18.02 4.44 -3.87
N ALA A 91 -17.72 5.18 -2.79
CA ALA A 91 -18.20 6.55 -2.62
C ALA A 91 -17.65 7.52 -3.68
N THR A 92 -16.45 7.25 -4.22
CA THR A 92 -15.75 8.10 -5.18
C THR A 92 -16.07 7.73 -6.64
N SER A 93 -15.96 6.45 -6.99
CA SER A 93 -16.21 5.93 -8.35
C SER A 93 -17.69 5.73 -8.65
N ARG A 94 -18.52 5.59 -7.61
CA ARG A 94 -19.92 5.13 -7.70
C ARG A 94 -20.06 3.76 -8.36
N ASP A 95 -18.98 2.99 -8.43
CA ASP A 95 -18.96 1.65 -9.00
C ASP A 95 -19.13 0.59 -7.90
N MET A 96 -20.30 -0.06 -7.90
CA MET A 96 -20.64 -1.17 -7.01
C MET A 96 -20.68 -2.52 -7.74
N THR A 97 -20.20 -2.58 -8.98
CA THR A 97 -20.23 -3.81 -9.78
C THR A 97 -19.19 -4.83 -9.31
N THR A 98 -19.34 -6.07 -9.75
CA THR A 98 -18.33 -7.12 -9.53
C THR A 98 -16.99 -6.78 -10.19
N GLU A 99 -17.01 -6.03 -11.30
CA GLU A 99 -15.81 -5.54 -11.97
C GLU A 99 -15.11 -4.47 -11.13
N GLY A 100 -15.85 -3.51 -10.57
CA GLY A 100 -15.31 -2.49 -9.65
C GLY A 100 -14.68 -3.11 -8.39
N LEU A 101 -15.32 -4.13 -7.81
CA LEU A 101 -14.74 -4.89 -6.68
C LEU A 101 -13.44 -5.61 -7.07
N TYR A 102 -13.40 -6.23 -8.26
CA TYR A 102 -12.21 -6.89 -8.77
C TYR A 102 -11.06 -5.89 -8.96
N LEU A 103 -11.31 -4.77 -9.63
CA LEU A 103 -10.34 -3.68 -9.85
C LEU A 103 -9.79 -3.16 -8.52
N TYR A 104 -10.66 -2.87 -7.55
CA TYR A 104 -10.24 -2.41 -6.23
C TYR A 104 -9.40 -3.46 -5.50
N THR A 105 -9.76 -4.75 -5.61
CA THR A 105 -9.01 -5.83 -4.95
C THR A 105 -7.61 -5.98 -5.52
N VAL A 106 -7.46 -5.90 -6.85
CA VAL A 106 -6.15 -5.91 -7.51
C VAL A 106 -5.33 -4.71 -7.07
N ALA A 107 -5.90 -3.50 -7.12
CA ALA A 107 -5.24 -2.27 -6.69
C ALA A 107 -4.75 -2.37 -5.23
N PHE A 108 -5.60 -2.87 -4.33
CA PHE A 108 -5.25 -3.03 -2.91
C PHE A 108 -4.11 -4.03 -2.71
N ALA A 109 -4.13 -5.16 -3.42
CA ALA A 109 -3.06 -6.16 -3.35
C ALA A 109 -1.72 -5.62 -3.88
N ILE A 110 -1.74 -4.92 -5.02
CA ILE A 110 -0.56 -4.28 -5.60
C ILE A 110 0.01 -3.24 -4.63
N VAL A 111 -0.84 -2.38 -4.05
CA VAL A 111 -0.39 -1.34 -3.12
C VAL A 111 0.16 -1.93 -1.82
N LEU A 112 -0.42 -3.02 -1.30
CA LEU A 112 0.17 -3.74 -0.16
C LEU A 112 1.55 -4.31 -0.48
N LEU A 113 1.71 -4.92 -1.66
CA LEU A 113 2.99 -5.43 -2.12
C LEU A 113 4.02 -4.31 -2.24
N LEU A 114 3.68 -3.20 -2.89
CA LEU A 114 4.57 -2.05 -3.05
C LEU A 114 4.93 -1.42 -1.69
N ARG A 115 3.98 -1.36 -0.76
CA ARG A 115 4.24 -0.91 0.62
C ARG A 115 5.26 -1.81 1.31
N TYR A 116 5.16 -3.12 1.13
CA TYR A 116 6.14 -4.06 1.64
C TYR A 116 7.51 -3.86 0.98
N LEU A 117 7.57 -3.75 -0.35
CA LEU A 117 8.82 -3.52 -1.08
C LEU A 117 9.52 -2.23 -0.66
N VAL A 118 8.79 -1.12 -0.54
CA VAL A 118 9.31 0.17 -0.05
C VAL A 118 9.82 0.04 1.39
N ALA A 119 9.13 -0.69 2.26
CA ALA A 119 9.57 -0.89 3.63
C ALA A 119 10.86 -1.72 3.72
N VAL A 120 10.97 -2.79 2.93
CA VAL A 120 12.17 -3.62 2.82
C VAL A 120 13.33 -2.81 2.25
N TRP A 121 13.10 -2.09 1.16
CA TRP A 121 14.09 -1.20 0.56
C TRP A 121 14.57 -0.15 1.53
N TYR A 122 13.68 0.57 2.21
CA TYR A 122 14.11 1.60 3.14
C TYR A 122 14.97 1.01 4.27
N LYS A 123 14.67 -0.20 4.75
CA LYS A 123 15.48 -0.86 5.79
C LYS A 123 16.86 -1.29 5.26
N ALA A 124 16.95 -1.80 4.04
CA ALA A 124 18.20 -2.26 3.44
C ALA A 124 19.04 -1.09 2.91
N GLY A 125 18.40 -0.17 2.20
CA GLY A 125 18.97 0.97 1.49
C GLY A 125 19.64 1.99 2.41
N VAL A 126 19.14 2.21 3.64
CA VAL A 126 19.79 3.09 4.63
C VAL A 126 21.25 2.69 4.88
N ASN A 127 21.61 1.42 4.71
CA ASN A 127 22.97 0.94 4.92
C ASN A 127 23.85 0.99 3.66
N VAL A 128 23.28 1.29 2.50
CA VAL A 128 23.96 1.20 1.20
C VAL A 128 24.03 2.56 0.50
N VAL A 129 22.97 3.37 0.61
CA VAL A 129 22.82 4.64 -0.09
C VAL A 129 22.12 5.68 0.78
N ASP A 130 22.28 6.95 0.43
CA ASP A 130 21.55 8.05 1.07
C ASP A 130 20.07 8.03 0.64
N VAL A 131 19.23 7.36 1.43
CA VAL A 131 17.79 7.20 1.14
C VAL A 131 16.99 8.49 1.22
N ASP A 132 17.52 9.54 1.85
CA ASP A 132 16.86 10.83 1.97
C ASP A 132 17.20 11.75 0.77
N ASN A 133 18.12 11.33 -0.10
CA ASN A 133 18.39 12.03 -1.35
C ASN A 133 17.15 11.96 -2.29
N PRO A 134 16.61 13.11 -2.73
CA PRO A 134 15.41 13.15 -3.56
C PRO A 134 15.57 12.45 -4.91
N PHE A 135 16.79 12.43 -5.47
CA PHE A 135 17.06 11.74 -6.73
C PHE A 135 16.98 10.23 -6.57
N ILE A 136 17.52 9.68 -5.46
CA ILE A 136 17.43 8.25 -5.15
C ILE A 136 15.97 7.87 -4.92
N ALA A 137 15.22 8.69 -4.19
CA ALA A 137 13.79 8.48 -3.98
C ALA A 137 13.03 8.38 -5.30
N LEU A 138 13.28 9.29 -6.24
CA LEU A 138 12.63 9.30 -7.54
C LEU A 138 12.96 8.04 -8.36
N VAL A 139 14.24 7.69 -8.48
CA VAL A 139 14.68 6.54 -9.28
C VAL A 139 14.14 5.23 -8.73
N VAL A 140 14.21 5.03 -7.41
CA VAL A 140 13.74 3.81 -6.77
C VAL A 140 12.21 3.70 -6.84
N SER A 141 11.49 4.79 -6.58
CA SER A 141 10.03 4.80 -6.73
C SER A 141 9.58 4.47 -8.14
N MET A 142 10.29 4.98 -9.16
CA MET A 142 10.02 4.65 -10.56
C MET A 142 10.31 3.17 -10.86
N ALA A 143 11.40 2.62 -10.32
CA ALA A 143 11.71 1.20 -10.46
C ALA A 143 10.64 0.30 -9.82
N PHE A 144 10.14 0.65 -8.64
CA PHE A 144 9.04 -0.10 -8.00
C PHE A 144 7.72 0.05 -8.74
N ALA A 145 7.45 1.23 -9.32
CA ALA A 145 6.28 1.44 -10.16
C ALA A 145 6.32 0.52 -11.39
N LEU A 146 7.48 0.36 -12.02
CA LEU A 146 7.65 -0.56 -13.15
C LEU A 146 7.41 -2.03 -12.73
N ILE A 147 7.87 -2.44 -11.56
CA ILE A 147 7.58 -3.78 -11.03
C ILE A 147 6.07 -3.97 -10.82
N GLY A 148 5.41 -3.00 -10.19
CA GLY A 148 3.95 -3.01 -10.01
C GLY A 148 3.22 -3.11 -11.34
N PHE A 149 3.62 -2.31 -12.33
CA PHE A 149 3.03 -2.29 -13.66
C PHE A 149 3.20 -3.64 -14.39
N VAL A 150 4.37 -4.26 -14.32
CA VAL A 150 4.59 -5.59 -14.92
C VAL A 150 3.62 -6.62 -14.33
N ILE A 151 3.39 -6.58 -13.02
CA ILE A 151 2.44 -7.47 -12.36
C ILE A 151 1.01 -7.18 -12.81
N GLU A 152 0.61 -5.90 -12.84
CA GLU A 152 -0.71 -5.48 -13.35
C GLU A 152 -0.93 -5.93 -14.80
N TRP A 153 0.09 -5.79 -15.65
CA TRP A 153 0.06 -6.23 -17.03
C TRP A 153 -0.26 -7.73 -17.14
N PHE A 154 0.42 -8.57 -16.34
CA PHE A 154 0.13 -10.00 -16.31
C PHE A 154 -1.28 -10.32 -15.83
N ILE A 155 -1.82 -9.54 -14.88
CA ILE A 155 -3.17 -9.76 -14.33
C ILE A 155 -4.25 -9.38 -15.34
N PHE A 156 -4.11 -8.23 -16.01
CA PHE A 156 -5.17 -7.68 -16.87
C PHE A 156 -5.05 -8.06 -18.35
N VAL A 157 -3.83 -8.33 -18.85
CA VAL A 157 -3.56 -8.62 -20.27
C VAL A 157 -3.06 -10.05 -20.46
N GLY A 158 -2.42 -10.63 -19.44
CA GLY A 158 -1.84 -11.98 -19.49
C GLY A 158 -2.85 -13.14 -19.33
N ILE A 159 -4.15 -12.86 -19.39
CA ILE A 159 -5.24 -13.85 -19.40
C ILE A 159 -5.89 -13.88 -20.78
#